data_AF-A0A523BM57-F1
#
_entry.id   AF-A0A523BM57-F1
#
_cell.length_a   1.000
_cell.length_b   1.000
_cell.length_c   1.000
_cell.angle_alpha   90.00
_cell.angle_beta   90.00
_cell.angle_gamma   90.00
#
_symmetry.space_group_name_H-M   'P 1'
#
loop_
_entity.id
_entity.type
_entity.pdbx_description
1 polymer ?
#
loop_
_entity_poly.entity_id
_entity_poly.type
_entity_poly.pdbx_seq_one_letter_code
_entity_poly.pdbx_strand_id
1 'polypeptide(L)' 'MKLTRELKGKKVAVLGLSFKPNTDDMRDAVSIRVVEELLKLDAKVAVYDPAAYGKCKAYIRQ' A
#
# COMPACT_ATOMS: atom_id res chain seq x y z
N MET A 1 0.86 -22.25 7.34
CA MET A 1 0.52 -20.86 6.98
C MET A 1 -0.76 -20.48 7.73
N LYS A 2 -0.73 -19.47 8.60
CA LYS A 2 -1.88 -19.05 9.41
C LYS A 2 -2.57 -17.89 8.69
N LEU A 3 -3.77 -18.11 8.14
CA LEU A 3 -4.59 -16.99 7.66
C LEU A 3 -5.14 -16.23 8.87
N THR A 4 -4.95 -14.92 8.88
CA THR A 4 -5.55 -14.04 9.90
C THR A 4 -6.91 -13.56 9.42
N ARG A 5 -7.92 -13.59 10.31
CA ARG A 5 -9.25 -13.01 10.02
C ARG A 5 -9.33 -11.53 10.36
N GLU A 6 -8.36 -11.03 11.14
CA GLU A 6 -8.28 -9.63 11.56
C GLU A 6 -6.95 -9.00 11.13
N LEU A 7 -7.01 -7.74 10.72
CA LEU A 7 -5.84 -6.98 10.25
C LEU A 7 -5.38 -5.90 11.22
N LYS A 8 -6.15 -5.65 12.29
CA LYS A 8 -5.82 -4.67 13.32
C LYS A 8 -4.42 -4.91 13.90
N GLY A 9 -3.56 -3.90 13.81
CA GLY A 9 -2.18 -3.91 14.27
C GLY A 9 -1.23 -4.83 13.49
N LYS A 10 -1.71 -5.55 12.45
CA LYS A 10 -0.87 -6.40 11.60
C LYS A 10 -0.10 -5.56 10.61
N LYS A 11 1.14 -5.96 10.34
CA LYS A 11 1.98 -5.30 9.33
C LYS A 11 1.77 -5.94 7.96
N VAL A 12 1.40 -5.14 6.96
CA VAL A 12 1.16 -5.57 5.58
C VAL A 12 2.08 -4.80 4.65
N ALA A 13 2.78 -5.51 3.77
CA ALA A 13 3.59 -4.89 2.72
C ALA A 13 2.80 -4.88 1.40
N VAL A 14 2.78 -3.73 0.73
CA VAL A 14 2.21 -3.57 -0.62
C VAL A 14 3.35 -3.17 -1.57
N LEU A 15 3.61 -4.03 -2.56
CA LEU A 15 4.68 -3.85 -3.53
C LEU A 15 4.08 -3.48 -4.89
N GLY A 16 4.23 -2.23 -5.28
CA GLY A 16 3.60 -1.60 -6.44
C GLY A 16 2.46 -0.66 -6.04
N LEU A 17 2.57 0.59 -6.46
CA LEU A 17 1.58 1.65 -6.26
C LEU A 17 1.13 2.29 -7.56
N SER A 18 1.98 2.26 -8.59
CA SER A 18 1.67 2.81 -9.90
C SER A 18 0.66 1.92 -10.63
N PHE A 19 -0.19 2.50 -11.48
CA PHE A 19 -1.25 1.73 -12.15
C PHE A 19 -0.70 0.74 -13.20
N LYS A 20 0.54 0.98 -13.68
CA LYS A 20 1.27 0.12 -14.62
C LYS A 20 2.79 0.20 -14.36
N PRO A 21 3.60 -0.68 -14.95
CA PRO A 21 5.06 -0.60 -14.84
C PRO A 21 5.66 0.70 -15.40
N ASN A 22 6.81 1.11 -14.85
CA ASN A 22 7.66 2.21 -15.35
C ASN A 22 6.99 3.60 -15.43
N THR A 23 6.00 3.86 -14.59
CA THR A 23 5.42 5.20 -14.42
C THR A 23 5.29 5.49 -12.94
N ASP A 24 5.33 6.77 -12.56
CA ASP A 24 5.06 7.21 -11.19
C ASP A 24 3.59 7.64 -11.02
N ASP A 25 2.76 7.38 -12.02
CA ASP A 25 1.34 7.72 -12.03
C ASP A 25 0.57 6.72 -11.17
N MET A 26 0.04 7.24 -10.06
CA MET A 26 -0.77 6.50 -9.10
C MET A 26 -2.24 6.93 -9.14
N ARG A 27 -2.62 7.83 -10.07
CA ARG A 27 -4.00 8.28 -10.20
C ARG A 27 -4.87 7.07 -10.59
N ASP A 28 -5.90 6.83 -9.79
CA ASP A 28 -6.84 5.70 -9.94
C ASP A 28 -6.20 4.29 -9.86
N ALA A 29 -4.99 4.16 -9.32
CA ALA A 29 -4.36 2.87 -9.17
C ALA A 29 -5.08 1.99 -8.12
N VAL A 30 -5.34 0.73 -8.47
CA VAL A 30 -6.04 -0.24 -7.60
C VAL A 30 -5.30 -0.46 -6.27
N SER A 31 -3.97 -0.42 -6.31
CA SER A 31 -3.08 -0.46 -5.14
C SER A 31 -3.43 0.61 -4.10
N ILE A 32 -3.80 1.82 -4.50
CA ILE A 32 -4.18 2.91 -3.58
C ILE A 32 -5.44 2.55 -2.83
N ARG A 33 -6.47 2.06 -3.54
CA ARG A 33 -7.71 1.59 -2.91
C ARG A 33 -7.45 0.45 -1.91
N VAL A 34 -6.56 -0.48 -2.26
CA VAL A 34 -6.17 -1.57 -1.35
C VAL A 34 -5.49 -1.02 -0.09
N VAL A 35 -4.55 -0.09 -0.23
CA VAL A 35 -3.87 0.55 0.90
C VAL A 35 -4.88 1.27 1.80
N GLU A 36 -5.81 2.03 1.24
CA GLU A 36 -6.86 2.72 1.99
C GLU A 36 -7.74 1.75 2.80
N GLU A 37 -8.18 0.65 2.21
CA GLU A 37 -8.98 -0.36 2.92
C GLU A 37 -8.17 -1.06 4.03
N LEU A 38 -6.89 -1.34 3.81
CA LEU A 38 -6.02 -1.89 4.86
C LEU A 38 -5.87 -0.92 6.04
N LEU A 39 -5.70 0.37 5.76
CA LEU A 39 -5.63 1.40 6.81
C LEU A 39 -6.95 1.54 7.57
N LYS A 40 -8.10 1.49 6.89
CA LYS A 40 -9.43 1.49 7.54
C LYS A 40 -9.63 0.31 8.50
N LEU A 41 -8.92 -0.79 8.28
CA LEU A 41 -8.95 -1.99 9.12
C LEU A 41 -7.88 -1.97 10.23
N ASP A 42 -7.33 -0.80 10.57
CA ASP A 42 -6.27 -0.59 11.56
C ASP A 42 -4.98 -1.38 11.26
N ALA A 43 -4.72 -1.73 9.99
CA ALA A 43 -3.47 -2.39 9.61
C ALA A 43 -2.31 -1.39 9.51
N LYS A 44 -1.09 -1.85 9.82
CA LYS A 44 0.15 -1.11 9.60
C LYS A 44 0.66 -1.38 8.20
N VAL A 45 0.52 -0.42 7.29
CA VAL A 45 0.87 -0.63 5.88
C VAL A 45 2.28 -0.09 5.58
N ALA A 46 3.11 -0.90 4.94
CA ALA A 46 4.38 -0.47 4.35
C ALA A 46 4.27 -0.60 2.83
N VAL A 47 4.63 0.44 2.10
CA VAL A 47 4.51 0.46 0.64
C VAL A 47 5.87 0.63 -0.03
N TYR A 48 6.03 0.05 -1.21
CA TYR A 48 7.21 0.26 -2.06
C TYR A 48 6.83 0.19 -3.53
N ASP A 49 7.24 1.18 -4.30
CA ASP A 49 7.15 1.18 -5.76
C ASP A 49 8.45 1.80 -6.31
N PRO A 50 9.20 1.10 -7.19
CA PRO A 50 10.45 1.62 -7.74
C PRO A 50 10.28 2.91 -8.55
N ALA A 51 9.20 3.03 -9.31
CA ALA A 51 8.94 4.17 -10.19
C ALA A 51 8.29 5.34 -9.44
N ALA A 52 7.47 5.05 -8.42
CA ALA A 52 6.79 6.06 -7.59
C ALA A 52 7.42 6.27 -6.21
N TYR A 53 8.68 5.87 -5.98
CA TYR A 53 9.31 5.88 -4.65
C TYR A 53 9.23 7.24 -3.94
N GLY A 54 9.40 8.34 -4.68
CA GLY A 54 9.28 9.70 -4.13
C GLY A 54 7.89 10.01 -3.56
N LYS A 55 6.83 9.51 -4.21
CA LYS A 55 5.43 9.71 -3.80
C LYS A 55 4.99 8.71 -2.72
N CYS A 56 5.66 7.57 -2.61
CA CYS A 56 5.38 6.55 -1.58
C CYS A 56 5.46 7.10 -0.14
N LYS A 57 6.30 8.12 0.11
CA LYS A 57 6.50 8.70 1.47
C LYS A 57 5.21 9.21 2.11
N ALA A 58 4.23 9.63 1.33
CA ALA A 58 2.93 10.07 1.84
C ALA A 58 2.16 8.96 2.55
N TYR A 59 2.43 7.69 2.21
CA TYR A 59 1.72 6.51 2.72
C TYR A 59 2.51 5.73 3.79
N ILE A 60 3.76 6.12 4.08
CA ILE A 60 4.67 5.39 4.98
C ILE A 60 4.62 5.94 6.43
N ARG A 61 3.99 7.09 6.68
CA ARG A 61 3.99 7.75 8.00
C ARG A 61 2.71 7.47 8.79
N GLN A 62 2.57 6.25 9.32
CA GLN A 62 1.70 5.93 10.46
C GLN A 62 2.37 4.90 11.37
#